data_AF-A0A915U5W2-F1
#
_entry.id   AF-A0A915U5W2-F1
#
_cell.length_a   1.000
_cell.length_b   1.000
_cell.length_c   1.000
_cell.angle_alpha   90.00
_cell.angle_beta   90.00
_cell.angle_gamma   90.00
#
_symmetry.space_group_name_H-M   'P 1'
#
loop_
_entity.id
_entity.type
_entity.pdbx_description
1 polymer ?
#
loop_
_entity_poly.entity_id
_entity_poly.type
_entity_poly.pdbx_seq_one_letter_code
_entity_poly.pdbx_strand_id
1 'polypeptide(L)'
;MSQEEEIRFLPYEEAIKIVAAIQEEEDIEEPNHRILTVYNHDDREICWFDFDEVMEAVGPVKKTEEKEAVSNYILHRIPDWALDI
;
A
#
# COMPACT_ATOMS: atom_id res chain seq x y z
N MET A 1 8.79 -25.23 -12.31
CA MET A 1 9.64 -24.55 -11.31
C MET A 1 8.97 -23.22 -11.08
N SER A 2 8.22 -23.12 -9.99
CA SER A 2 7.53 -21.87 -9.64
C SER A 2 8.63 -20.90 -9.21
N GLN A 3 8.96 -19.93 -10.05
CA GLN A 3 9.80 -18.83 -9.61
C GLN A 3 8.93 -18.04 -8.64
N GLU A 4 9.20 -18.18 -7.35
CA GLU A 4 8.79 -17.18 -6.37
C GLU A 4 9.42 -15.88 -6.86
N GLU A 5 8.65 -15.06 -7.58
CA GLU A 5 9.09 -13.73 -7.97
C GLU A 5 9.38 -13.00 -6.65
N GLU A 6 10.67 -12.82 -6.34
CA GLU A 6 11.10 -11.98 -5.23
C GLU A 6 10.50 -10.61 -5.47
N ILE A 7 9.44 -10.28 -4.72
CA ILE A 7 8.79 -8.98 -4.78
C ILE A 7 9.85 -7.95 -4.39
N ARG A 8 10.27 -7.14 -5.35
CA ARG A 8 11.19 -6.04 -5.09
C ARG A 8 10.36 -4.82 -4.75
N PHE A 9 10.84 -4.09 -3.76
CA PHE A 9 10.20 -2.87 -3.31
C PHE A 9 11.02 -1.67 -3.76
N LEU A 10 10.33 -0.60 -4.10
CA LEU A 10 10.95 0.68 -4.40
C LEU A 10 11.62 1.24 -3.15
N PRO A 11 12.72 2.01 -3.33
CA PRO A 11 13.21 2.88 -2.28
C PRO A 11 12.10 3.84 -1.83
N TYR A 12 12.04 4.12 -0.53
CA TYR A 12 11.06 5.04 0.06
C TYR A 12 11.00 6.41 -0.66
N GLU A 13 12.15 6.94 -1.08
CA GLU A 13 12.22 8.21 -1.81
C GLU A 13 11.59 8.18 -3.19
N GLU A 14 11.53 7.01 -3.84
CA GLU A 14 10.82 6.83 -5.11
C GLU A 14 9.34 6.58 -4.88
N ALA A 15 9.00 5.76 -3.89
CA ALA A 15 7.61 5.51 -3.49
C ALA A 15 6.86 6.82 -3.22
N ILE A 16 7.45 7.75 -2.45
CA ILE A 16 6.83 9.07 -2.18
C ILE A 16 6.57 9.88 -3.46
N LYS A 17 7.43 9.76 -4.47
CA LYS A 17 7.30 10.56 -5.70
C LYS A 17 6.20 10.04 -6.63
N ILE A 18 5.83 8.76 -6.49
CA ILE A 18 4.82 8.15 -7.35
C ILE A 18 3.47 8.09 -6.65
N VAL A 19 3.45 7.83 -5.33
CA VAL A 19 2.24 7.73 -4.54
C VAL A 19 1.65 9.12 -4.34
N ALA A 20 0.49 9.35 -4.93
CA ALA A 20 -0.26 10.59 -4.74
C ALA A 20 -1.25 10.50 -3.59
N ALA A 21 -1.91 9.35 -3.45
CA ALA A 21 -2.91 9.12 -2.41
C ALA A 21 -2.96 7.64 -2.00
N ILE A 22 -3.27 7.42 -0.73
CA ILE A 22 -3.65 6.11 -0.20
C ILE A 22 -5.07 6.28 0.31
N GLN A 23 -6.01 5.53 -0.27
CA GLN A 23 -7.43 5.57 0.09
C GLN A 23 -7.83 4.26 0.73
N GLU A 24 -8.73 4.37 1.69
CA GLU A 24 -9.34 3.20 2.31
C GLU A 24 -10.66 2.91 1.59
N GLU A 25 -10.75 1.73 1.00
CA GLU A 25 -11.88 1.31 0.18
C GLU A 25 -12.37 -0.07 0.63
N GLU A 26 -13.60 -0.41 0.24
CA GLU A 26 -14.11 -1.78 0.40
C GLU A 26 -13.63 -2.60 -0.80
N ASP A 27 -13.14 -3.81 -0.53
CA ASP A 27 -12.77 -4.75 -1.57
C ASP A 27 -14.00 -5.08 -2.44
N ILE A 28 -13.84 -4.93 -3.75
CA ILE A 28 -14.89 -5.16 -4.73
C ILE A 28 -15.24 -6.66 -4.83
N GLU A 29 -14.28 -7.55 -4.55
CA GLU A 29 -14.45 -8.99 -4.57
C GLU A 29 -14.93 -9.54 -3.23
N GLU A 30 -14.55 -8.92 -2.10
CA GLU A 30 -14.87 -9.36 -0.75
C GLU A 30 -15.67 -8.33 0.07
N PRO A 31 -17.00 -8.48 0.19
CA PRO A 31 -17.82 -7.53 0.93
C PRO A 31 -17.50 -7.53 2.43
N ASN A 32 -17.44 -6.34 3.05
CA ASN A 32 -16.94 -6.10 4.41
C ASN A 32 -15.42 -6.31 4.60
N HIS A 33 -14.66 -6.50 3.53
CA HIS A 33 -13.21 -6.48 3.57
C HIS A 33 -12.70 -5.09 3.21
N ARG A 34 -11.80 -4.52 4.02
CA ARG A 34 -11.24 -3.18 3.78
C ARG A 34 -9.85 -3.31 3.20
N ILE A 35 -9.58 -2.54 2.17
CA ILE A 35 -8.27 -2.46 1.52
C ILE A 35 -7.79 -1.02 1.49
N LEU A 36 -6.48 -0.87 1.41
CA LEU A 36 -5.77 0.40 1.26
C LEU A 36 -5.25 0.47 -0.17
N THR A 37 -6.02 1.15 -1.02
CA THR A 37 -5.71 1.34 -2.43
C THR A 37 -4.74 2.51 -2.59
N VAL A 38 -3.66 2.28 -3.33
CA VAL A 38 -2.62 3.27 -3.60
C VAL A 38 -2.79 3.79 -5.01
N TYR A 39 -2.89 5.11 -5.14
CA TYR A 39 -3.05 5.81 -6.40
C TYR A 39 -1.81 6.62 -6.74
N ASN A 40 -1.47 6.68 -8.02
CA ASN A 40 -0.43 7.56 -8.53
C ASN A 40 -0.95 8.98 -8.84
N HIS A 41 -0.05 9.87 -9.26
CA HIS A 41 -0.40 11.25 -9.63
C HIS A 41 -1.32 11.39 -10.83
N ASP A 42 -1.51 10.32 -11.62
CA ASP A 42 -2.45 10.26 -12.74
C ASP A 42 -3.81 9.66 -12.33
N ASP A 43 -4.07 9.55 -11.02
CA ASP A 43 -5.30 8.99 -10.42
C ASP A 43 -5.53 7.52 -10.82
N ARG A 44 -4.45 6.78 -11.10
CA ARG A 44 -4.47 5.35 -11.39
C ARG A 44 -4.10 4.54 -10.16
N GLU A 45 -4.89 3.51 -9.88
CA GLU A 45 -4.52 2.48 -8.91
C GLU A 45 -3.23 1.81 -9.37
N ILE A 46 -2.21 1.81 -8.50
CA ILE A 46 -0.92 1.15 -8.76
C ILE A 46 -0.72 -0.11 -7.91
N CYS A 47 -1.33 -0.19 -6.73
CA CYS A 47 -1.35 -1.39 -5.89
C CYS A 47 -2.37 -1.22 -4.76
N TRP A 48 -2.66 -2.31 -4.06
CA TRP A 48 -3.53 -2.32 -2.88
C TRP A 48 -2.89 -3.15 -1.76
N PHE A 49 -3.30 -2.88 -0.53
CA PHE A 49 -2.88 -3.63 0.66
C PHE A 49 -4.10 -3.99 1.49
N ASP A 50 -4.08 -5.17 2.11
CA ASP A 50 -5.08 -5.57 3.10
C ASP A 50 -5.00 -4.65 4.33
N PHE A 51 -6.14 -4.09 4.74
CA PHE A 51 -6.19 -3.18 5.88
C PHE A 51 -5.79 -3.88 7.19
N ASP A 52 -6.30 -5.09 7.44
CA ASP A 52 -6.06 -5.81 8.67
C ASP A 52 -4.60 -6.26 8.77
N GLU A 53 -3.99 -6.72 7.67
CA GLU A 53 -2.57 -7.07 7.62
C GLU A 53 -1.66 -5.85 7.90
N VAL A 54 -1.98 -4.70 7.29
CA VAL A 54 -1.21 -3.47 7.51
C VAL A 54 -1.34 -3.01 8.97
N MET A 55 -2.54 -3.08 9.53
CA MET A 55 -2.78 -2.74 10.93
C MET A 55 -2.06 -3.69 11.90
N GLU A 56 -2.01 -4.98 11.59
CA GLU A 56 -1.25 -5.97 12.37
C GLU A 56 0.26 -5.68 12.30
N ALA A 57 0.77 -5.35 11.12
CA ALA A 57 2.19 -5.08 10.91
C ALA A 57 2.68 -3.76 11.52
N VAL A 58 1.85 -2.71 11.46
CA VAL A 58 2.11 -1.42 12.13
C VAL A 58 2.04 -1.56 13.65
N GLY A 59 1.18 -2.46 14.13
CA GLY A 59 1.00 -2.75 15.56
C GLY A 59 0.22 -1.66 16.30
N PRO A 60 0.21 -1.71 17.65
CA PRO A 60 -0.60 -0.81 18.46
C PRO A 60 -0.02 0.62 18.47
N VAL A 61 -0.50 1.44 17.55
CA VAL A 61 -0.20 2.87 17.46
C VAL A 61 -1.36 3.71 17.99
N LYS A 62 -1.10 4.95 18.40
CA LYS A 62 -2.18 5.86 18.78
C LYS A 62 -3.00 6.19 17.54
N LYS A 63 -4.33 6.30 17.67
CA LYS A 63 -5.22 6.71 16.56
C LYS A 63 -4.77 7.98 15.82
N THR A 64 -4.08 8.89 16.51
CA THR A 64 -3.56 10.13 15.94
C THR A 64 -2.34 9.92 15.03
N GLU A 65 -1.56 8.86 15.29
CA GLU A 65 -0.34 8.48 14.56
C GLU A 65 -0.59 7.31 13.59
N GLU A 66 -1.75 6.65 13.69
CA GLU A 66 -2.15 5.49 12.89
C GLU A 66 -2.05 5.75 11.39
N LYS A 67 -2.63 6.85 10.90
CA LYS A 67 -2.56 7.20 9.48
C LYS A 67 -1.14 7.40 8.97
N GLU A 68 -0.28 8.02 9.78
CA GLU A 68 1.11 8.27 9.41
C GLU A 68 1.91 6.97 9.41
N ALA A 69 1.70 6.12 10.41
CA ALA A 69 2.37 4.83 10.52
C ALA A 69 1.96 3.87 9.39
N VAL A 70 0.66 3.82 9.06
CA VAL A 70 0.10 3.07 7.92
C VAL A 70 0.69 3.58 6.61
N SER A 71 0.64 4.89 6.36
CA SER A 71 1.20 5.47 5.13
C SER A 71 2.69 5.16 5.00
N ASN A 72 3.44 5.30 6.09
CA ASN A 72 4.87 5.02 6.11
C ASN A 72 5.18 3.54 5.83
N TYR A 73 4.39 2.62 6.40
CA TYR A 73 4.52 1.19 6.14
C TYR A 73 4.27 0.85 4.67
N ILE A 74 3.20 1.41 4.09
CA ILE A 74 2.85 1.22 2.67
C ILE A 74 3.96 1.75 1.77
N LEU A 75 4.46 2.97 2.03
CA LEU A 75 5.53 3.58 1.24
C LEU A 75 6.84 2.77 1.24
N HIS A 76 7.11 2.00 2.30
CA HIS A 76 8.26 1.09 2.36
C HIS A 76 8.04 -0.25 1.64
N ARG A 77 6.80 -0.52 1.22
CA ARG A 77 6.38 -1.77 0.58
C ARG A 77 5.74 -1.58 -0.79
N ILE A 78 5.90 -0.40 -1.40
CA ILE A 78 5.47 -0.18 -2.78
C ILE A 78 6.33 -1.05 -3.69
N PRO A 79 5.73 -1.95 -4.49
CA PRO A 79 6.48 -2.81 -5.37
C PRO A 79 7.06 -2.05 -6.57
N ASP A 80 8.14 -2.56 -7.15
CA ASP A 80 8.81 -1.89 -8.28
C ASP A 80 7.97 -1.86 -9.57
N TRP A 81 7.12 -2.88 -9.78
CA TRP A 81 6.18 -2.92 -10.91
C TRP A 81 5.10 -1.83 -10.86
N ALA A 82 4.94 -1.12 -9.73
CA ALA A 82 4.05 0.05 -9.64
C ALA A 82 4.48 1.19 -10.58
N LEU A 83 5.73 1.16 -11.08
CA LEU A 83 6.25 2.11 -12.08
C LEU A 83 5.83 1.80 -13.52
N ASP A 84 5.35 0.59 -13.80
CA ASP A 84 5.07 0.12 -15.17
C ASP A 84 3.61 0.36 -15.64
N ILE A 85 2.80 1.12 -14.87
CA ILE A 85 1.36 1.41 -15.13
C ILE A 85 1.09 2.64 -16.02
#